data_AF-A0A6B9HFS4-F1
#
_entry.id   AF-A0A6B9HFS4-F1
#
_cell.length_a   1.000
_cell.length_b   1.000
_cell.length_c   1.000
_cell.angle_alpha   90.00
_cell.angle_beta   90.00
_cell.angle_gamma   90.00
#
_symmetry.space_group_name_H-M   'P 1'
#
loop_
_entity.id
_entity.type
_entity.pdbx_description
1 polymer ?
#
loop_
_entity_poly.entity_id
_entity_poly.type
_entity_poly.pdbx_seq_one_letter_code
_entity_poly.pdbx_strand_id
1 'polypeptide(L)' 'MTGTESTFTSSVPADAPPHLLPVILAGGSGTRLWPLSREHHPKQLIGLIADESLLTATARRLDGISSATLDDELLL' A
#
# COMPACT_ATOMS: atom_id res chain seq x y z
N MET A 1 9.13 -8.10 40.03
CA MET A 1 9.26 -7.84 38.58
C MET A 1 8.63 -9.01 37.85
N THR A 2 7.31 -9.01 37.70
CA THR A 2 6.59 -10.01 36.90
C THR A 2 6.07 -9.29 35.66
N GLY A 3 6.75 -9.52 34.54
CA GLY A 3 6.31 -9.02 33.24
C GLY A 3 5.03 -9.74 32.83
N THR A 4 3.98 -8.98 32.59
CA THR A 4 2.76 -9.46 31.95
C THR A 4 3.06 -9.64 30.46
N GLU A 5 3.25 -10.88 30.01
CA GLU A 5 3.30 -11.20 28.59
C GLU A 5 1.88 -10.99 28.03
N SER A 6 1.68 -9.93 27.24
CA SER A 6 0.45 -9.75 26.46
C SER A 6 0.43 -10.77 25.34
N THR A 7 -0.32 -11.85 25.54
CA THR A 7 -0.68 -12.78 24.48
C THR A 7 -1.58 -12.05 23.46
N PHE A 8 -1.03 -11.74 22.29
CA PHE A 8 -1.82 -11.36 21.13
C PHE A 8 -2.53 -12.62 20.62
N THR A 9 -3.80 -12.81 21.02
CA THR A 9 -4.64 -13.83 20.39
C THR A 9 -5.20 -13.23 19.09
N SER A 10 -4.96 -13.90 17.96
CA SER A 10 -5.60 -13.54 16.69
C SER A 10 -7.06 -13.97 16.78
N SER A 11 -7.99 -13.01 16.68
CA SER A 11 -9.44 -13.24 16.73
C SER A 11 -10.06 -13.60 15.37
N VAL A 12 -9.24 -13.85 14.34
CA VAL A 12 -9.73 -14.21 13.00
C VAL A 12 -10.26 -15.66 13.02
N PRO A 13 -11.50 -15.92 12.60
CA PRO A 13 -12.03 -17.28 12.46
C PRO A 13 -11.13 -18.10 11.54
N ALA A 14 -10.80 -19.34 11.92
CA ALA A 14 -9.92 -20.22 11.14
C ALA A 14 -10.44 -20.56 9.73
N ASP A 15 -11.73 -20.28 9.46
CA ASP A 15 -12.44 -20.58 8.21
C ASP A 15 -12.79 -19.29 7.42
N ALA A 16 -12.33 -18.11 7.87
CA ALA A 16 -12.50 -16.89 7.12
C ALA A 16 -11.42 -16.78 6.02
N PRO A 17 -11.80 -16.38 4.80
CA PRO A 17 -10.83 -16.25 3.71
C PRO A 17 -9.79 -15.18 4.06
N PRO A 18 -8.50 -15.39 3.72
CA PRO A 18 -7.47 -14.45 4.12
C PRO A 18 -7.69 -13.08 3.45
N HIS A 19 -7.66 -12.03 4.26
CA HIS A 19 -7.82 -10.65 3.81
C HIS A 19 -6.59 -10.19 3.02
N LEU A 20 -6.82 -9.45 1.94
CA LEU A 20 -5.76 -8.81 1.16
C LEU A 20 -5.38 -7.47 1.80
N LEU A 21 -4.09 -7.30 2.11
CA LEU A 21 -3.52 -6.03 2.56
C LEU A 21 -2.65 -5.44 1.43
N PRO A 22 -3.15 -4.44 0.67
CA PRO A 22 -2.35 -3.84 -0.37
C PRO A 22 -1.23 -2.98 0.23
N VAL A 23 -0.01 -3.13 -0.30
CA VAL A 23 1.16 -2.36 0.11
C VAL A 23 1.71 -1.61 -1.10
N ILE A 24 1.73 -0.27 -1.03
CA ILE A 24 2.33 0.56 -2.07
C ILE A 24 3.80 0.78 -1.74
N LEU A 25 4.69 0.26 -2.59
CA LEU A 25 6.13 0.46 -2.45
C LEU A 25 6.53 1.84 -2.96
N ALA A 26 6.70 2.79 -2.04
CA ALA A 26 7.11 4.16 -2.32
C ALA A 26 8.61 4.37 -2.01
N GLY A 27 9.49 3.91 -2.91
CA GLY A 27 10.95 4.02 -2.75
C GLY A 27 11.71 4.56 -3.96
N GLY A 28 13.01 4.80 -3.74
CA GLY A 28 13.95 5.30 -4.75
C GLY A 28 14.03 6.83 -4.82
N SER A 29 15.20 7.36 -5.18
CA SER A 29 15.52 8.80 -5.21
C SER A 29 14.94 9.56 -6.42
N GLY A 30 14.44 8.84 -7.43
CA GLY A 30 13.83 9.44 -8.62
C GLY A 30 14.79 10.25 -9.48
N THR A 31 16.10 9.97 -9.46
CA THR A 31 17.14 10.74 -10.18
C THR A 31 16.92 10.87 -11.68
N ARG A 32 16.23 9.91 -12.31
CA ARG A 32 15.85 9.96 -13.74
C ARG A 32 14.81 11.05 -14.06
N LEU A 33 14.10 11.53 -13.05
CA LEU A 33 13.10 12.60 -13.15
C LEU A 33 13.65 13.95 -12.67
N TRP A 34 14.97 14.10 -12.54
CA TRP A 34 15.55 15.41 -12.27
C TRP A 34 15.22 16.37 -13.43
N PRO A 35 14.84 17.64 -13.18
CA PRO A 35 14.87 18.35 -11.90
C PRO A 35 13.60 18.21 -11.03
N LEU A 36 12.58 17.51 -11.53
CA LEU A 36 11.27 17.39 -10.87
C LEU A 36 11.36 16.61 -9.56
N SER A 37 12.12 15.50 -9.54
CA SER A 37 12.38 14.72 -8.32
C SER A 37 13.71 15.12 -7.69
N ARG A 38 13.68 15.45 -6.40
CA ARG A 38 14.84 15.82 -5.58
C ARG A 38 14.76 15.13 -4.22
N GLU A 39 15.81 15.21 -3.42
CA GLU A 39 15.86 14.62 -2.07
C GLU A 39 14.65 15.02 -1.20
N HIS A 40 14.30 16.30 -1.19
CA HIS A 40 13.14 16.82 -0.45
C HIS A 40 11.85 16.90 -1.29
N HIS A 41 11.89 16.41 -2.54
CA HIS A 41 10.74 16.44 -3.45
C HIS A 41 10.62 15.06 -4.14
N PRO A 42 10.14 14.03 -3.40
CA PRO A 42 10.15 12.65 -3.86
C PRO A 42 9.16 12.45 -5.02
N LYS A 43 9.56 11.66 -6.03
CA LYS A 43 8.76 11.41 -7.25
C LYS A 43 7.32 10.98 -6.98
N GLN A 44 7.09 10.26 -5.88
CA GLN A 44 5.80 9.69 -5.50
C GLN A 44 4.76 10.77 -5.23
N LEU A 45 5.19 11.98 -4.84
CA LEU A 45 4.32 13.10 -4.52
C LEU A 45 4.11 14.06 -5.71
N ILE A 46 4.66 13.75 -6.90
CA ILE A 46 4.60 14.60 -8.08
C ILE A 46 3.45 14.17 -9.00
N GLY A 47 2.71 15.15 -9.52
CA GLY A 47 1.78 14.95 -10.64
C GLY A 47 2.51 14.90 -11.98
N LEU A 48 2.98 13.71 -12.36
CA LEU A 48 3.78 13.53 -13.59
C LEU A 48 2.91 13.26 -14.84
N ILE A 49 1.87 12.45 -14.70
CA ILE A 49 0.99 12.01 -15.80
C ILE A 49 -0.34 12.78 -15.77
N ALA A 50 -0.82 13.11 -14.58
CA ALA A 50 -2.05 13.84 -14.31
C ALA A 50 -1.80 14.83 -13.17
N ASP A 51 -2.81 15.62 -12.83
CA ASP A 51 -2.74 16.61 -11.75
C ASP A 51 -2.56 15.98 -10.36
N GLU A 52 -2.83 14.68 -10.23
CA GLU A 52 -2.65 13.92 -8.99
C GLU A 52 -1.25 13.34 -8.85
N SER A 53 -0.79 13.19 -7.60
CA SER A 53 0.49 12.54 -7.31
C SER A 53 0.52 11.08 -7.79
N LEU A 54 1.71 10.57 -8.15
CA LEU A 54 1.89 9.16 -8.49
C LEU A 54 1.41 8.21 -7.37
N LEU A 55 1.56 8.61 -6.10
CA LEU A 55 1.09 7.85 -4.95
C LEU A 55 -0.45 7.79 -4.93
N THR A 56 -1.13 8.93 -5.11
CA THR A 56 -2.59 9.00 -5.18
C THR A 56 -3.12 8.20 -6.36
N ALA A 57 -2.53 8.36 -7.55
CA ALA A 57 -2.89 7.60 -8.74
C ALA A 57 -2.75 6.09 -8.52
N THR A 58 -1.72 5.66 -7.79
CA THR A 58 -1.50 4.24 -7.47
C THR A 58 -2.49 3.73 -6.45
N ALA A 59 -2.83 4.53 -5.44
CA ALA A 59 -3.85 4.18 -4.45
C ALA A 59 -5.23 4.02 -5.09
N ARG A 60 -5.61 4.88 -6.05
CA ARG A 60 -6.88 4.77 -6.78
C ARG A 60 -7.01 3.48 -7.59
N ARG A 61 -5.91 2.89 -8.07
CA ARG A 61 -5.95 1.58 -8.73
C ARG A 61 -6.33 0.43 -7.78
N LEU A 62 -6.25 0.67 -6.47
CA LEU A 62 -6.65 -0.30 -5.45
C LEU A 62 -8.12 -0.21 -5.09
N ASP A 63 -8.88 0.74 -5.66
CA ASP A 63 -10.32 0.84 -5.45
C ASP A 63 -10.98 -0.49 -5.86
N GLY A 64 -11.70 -1.11 -4.93
CA GLY A 64 -12.31 -2.43 -5.10
C GLY A 64 -11.45 -3.62 -4.62
N ILE A 65 -10.15 -3.44 -4.38
CA ILE A 65 -9.26 -4.50 -3.83
C ILE A 65 -9.30 -4.52 -2.30
N SER A 66 -9.57 -3.39 -1.64
CA SER A 66 -9.58 -3.31 -0.17
C SER A 66 -10.61 -4.20 0.52
N SER A 67 -11.66 -4.62 -0.19
CA SER A 67 -12.67 -5.57 0.28
C SER A 67 -12.49 -6.97 -0.27
N ALA A 68 -11.52 -7.18 -1.15
CA ALA A 68 -11.28 -8.47 -1.79
C ALA A 68 -10.67 -9.47 -0.81
N THR A 69 -11.04 -10.72 -1.01
CA THR A 69 -10.56 -11.89 -0.30
C THR A 69 -9.79 -12.78 -1.28
N LEU A 70 -8.94 -13.66 -0.78
CA LEU A 70 -8.12 -14.52 -1.65
C LEU A 70 -8.95 -15.55 -2.46
N ASP A 71 -10.19 -15.77 -2.05
CA ASP A 71 -11.12 -16.69 -2.70
C ASP A 71 -11.92 -16.03 -3.83
N ASP A 72 -11.85 -14.69 -3.94
CA ASP A 72 -12.43 -13.99 -5.08
C ASP A 72 -11.65 -14.37 -6.35
N GLU A 73 -12.33 -14.68 -7.46
CA GLU A 73 -11.68 -14.77 -8.77
C GLU A 73 -11.11 -13.39 -9.12
N LEU A 74 -9.84 -13.19 -8.77
CA LEU A 74 -9.08 -12.03 -9.20
C LEU A 74 -8.84 -12.18 -10.71
N LEU A 75 -9.71 -11.56 -11.51
CA LEU A 75 -9.49 -11.37 -12.94
C LEU A 75 -8.31 -10.39 -13.12
N LEU A 76 -7.09 -10.93 -13.08
CA LEU A 76 -5.86 -10.25 -13.46
C LEU A 76 -5.70 -10.19 -14.98
#